data_AF-A0A3B9GWN4-F1
#
_entry.id   AF-A0A3B9GWN4-F1
#
_cell.length_a   1.000
_cell.length_b   1.000
_cell.length_c   1.000
_cell.angle_alpha   90.00
_cell.angle_beta   90.00
_cell.angle_gamma   90.00
#
_symmetry.space_group_name_H-M   'P 1'
#
loop_
_entity.id
_entity.type
_entity.pdbx_description
1 polymer ?
#
loop_
_entity_poly.entity_id
_entity_poly.type
_entity_poly.pdbx_seq_one_letter_code
_entity_poly.pdbx_strand_id
1 'polypeptide(L)'
;MLDTIATIANIFASAAVVLTLVFIGFQLKQNAELTRMAAAQTSAQLLSTNLGRIIENPDLAELITKDGAPDSWTRPERLRVSNFLSASFRHYEVLHTHRRFGVFEEELWGGTEARLRDSLDSAAIRDWWADSKAFYAKSFVTYVDEIVAEWEAIEAIAGMGDSGGGGLLSANSTG
;
A
#
# COMPACT_ATOMS: atom_id res chain seq x y z
N MET A 1 10.66 40.15 -53.53
CA MET A 1 11.17 40.66 -52.23
C MET A 1 10.27 40.26 -51.06
N LEU A 2 8.94 40.39 -51.17
CA LEU A 2 8.01 39.97 -50.10
C LEU A 2 8.08 38.46 -49.79
N ASP A 3 8.17 37.59 -50.81
CA ASP A 3 8.22 36.13 -50.61
C ASP A 3 9.46 35.67 -49.86
N THR A 4 10.61 36.32 -50.09
CA THR A 4 11.87 36.01 -49.39
C THR A 4 11.77 36.38 -47.92
N ILE A 5 11.17 37.53 -47.61
CA ILE A 5 10.94 37.98 -46.22
C ILE A 5 9.94 37.05 -45.52
N ALA A 6 8.86 36.65 -46.20
CA ALA A 6 7.88 35.72 -45.67
C ALA A 6 8.47 34.32 -45.39
N THR A 7 9.33 33.84 -46.29
CA THR A 7 10.02 32.55 -46.12
C THR A 7 10.98 32.60 -44.93
N ILE A 8 11.75 33.68 -44.78
CA ILE A 8 12.65 33.87 -43.64
C ILE A 8 11.85 33.95 -42.33
N ALA A 9 10.76 34.71 -42.31
CA ALA A 9 9.89 34.85 -41.14
C ALA A 9 9.28 33.49 -40.71
N ASN A 10 8.87 32.65 -41.66
CA ASN A 10 8.33 31.32 -41.39
C ASN A 10 9.38 30.37 -40.78
N ILE A 11 10.63 30.42 -41.25
CA ILE A 11 11.72 29.60 -40.69
C ILE A 11 11.98 29.98 -39.23
N PHE A 12 12.00 31.28 -38.92
CA PHE A 12 12.14 31.75 -37.55
C PHE A 12 10.93 31.40 -36.68
N ALA A 13 9.71 31.52 -37.21
CA ALA A 13 8.50 31.14 -36.51
C ALA A 13 8.49 29.64 -36.18
N SER A 14 8.85 28.77 -37.14
CA SER A 14 8.91 27.32 -36.90
C SER A 14 10.00 26.97 -35.89
N ALA A 15 11.16 27.64 -35.95
CA ALA A 15 12.23 27.43 -34.98
C ALA A 15 11.81 27.84 -33.56
N ALA A 16 11.10 28.96 -33.41
CA ALA A 16 10.56 29.41 -32.13
C ALA A 16 9.54 28.43 -31.55
N VAL A 17 8.66 27.86 -32.39
CA VAL A 17 7.69 26.83 -31.97
C VAL A 17 8.40 25.57 -31.47
N VAL A 18 9.41 25.08 -32.20
CA VAL A 18 10.19 23.89 -31.78
C VAL A 18 10.90 24.14 -30.45
N LEU A 19 11.54 25.31 -30.28
CA LEU A 19 12.19 25.69 -29.02
C LEU A 19 11.19 25.76 -27.86
N THR A 20 9.99 26.28 -28.12
CA THR A 20 8.92 26.37 -27.12
C THR A 20 8.43 24.98 -26.71
N LEU A 21 8.23 24.06 -27.66
CA LEU A 21 7.83 22.68 -27.35
C LEU A 21 8.89 21.92 -26.56
N VAL A 22 10.18 22.10 -26.89
CA VAL A 22 11.29 21.52 -26.12
C VAL A 22 11.30 22.07 -24.69
N PHE A 23 11.16 23.39 -24.54
CA PHE A 23 11.10 24.04 -23.22
C PHE A 23 9.88 23.58 -22.40
N ILE A 24 8.71 23.44 -23.02
CA ILE A 24 7.50 22.89 -22.39
C ILE A 24 7.72 21.43 -21.97
N GLY A 25 8.37 20.61 -22.80
CA GLY A 25 8.72 19.23 -22.46
C GLY A 25 9.64 19.13 -21.23
N PHE A 26 10.63 20.03 -21.14
CA PHE A 26 11.48 20.15 -19.95
C PHE A 26 10.71 20.66 -18.72
N GLN A 27 9.85 21.67 -18.88
CA GLN A 27 8.97 22.17 -17.82
C GLN A 27 7.99 21.11 -17.30
N LEU A 28 7.44 20.26 -18.18
CA LEU A 28 6.55 19.16 -17.78
C LEU A 28 7.29 18.12 -16.96
N LYS A 29 8.54 17.80 -17.32
CA LYS A 29 9.37 16.88 -16.55
C LYS A 29 9.67 17.43 -15.15
N GLN A 30 10.07 18.69 -15.05
CA GLN A 30 10.35 19.34 -13.76
C GLN A 30 9.08 19.52 -12.92
N ASN A 31 7.95 19.90 -13.53
CA ASN A 31 6.65 19.97 -12.83
C ASN A 31 6.17 18.60 -12.36
N ALA A 32 6.38 17.54 -13.16
CA ALA A 32 6.04 16.19 -12.75
C ALA A 32 6.87 15.73 -11.54
N GLU A 33 8.15 16.08 -11.50
CA GLU A 33 9.03 15.78 -10.37
C GLU A 33 8.65 16.57 -9.11
N LEU A 34 8.40 17.87 -9.23
CA LEU A 34 7.93 18.72 -8.12
C LEU A 34 6.55 18.30 -7.61
N THR A 35 5.63 17.94 -8.50
CA THR A 35 4.29 17.42 -8.13
C THR A 35 4.41 16.07 -7.43
N ARG A 36 5.33 15.21 -7.88
CA ARG A 36 5.60 13.91 -7.25
C ARG A 36 6.22 14.08 -5.86
N MET A 37 7.15 15.01 -5.69
CA MET A 37 7.73 15.36 -4.39
C MET A 37 6.67 15.95 -3.45
N ALA A 38 5.83 16.87 -3.94
CA ALA A 38 4.74 17.44 -3.15
C ALA A 38 3.72 16.37 -2.72
N ALA A 39 3.36 15.44 -3.61
CA ALA A 39 2.47 14.32 -3.28
C ALA A 39 3.09 13.37 -2.24
N ALA A 40 4.39 13.09 -2.33
CA ALA A 40 5.11 12.30 -1.33
C ALA A 40 5.16 13.03 0.03
N GLN A 41 5.40 14.34 0.03
CA GLN A 41 5.40 15.19 1.23
C GLN A 41 4.02 15.23 1.90
N THR A 42 2.94 15.43 1.13
CA THR A 42 1.56 15.41 1.65
C THR A 42 1.20 14.05 2.22
N SER A 43 1.63 12.96 1.56
CA SER A 43 1.41 11.60 2.05
C SER A 43 2.16 11.35 3.37
N ALA A 44 3.42 11.81 3.48
CA ALA A 44 4.21 11.74 4.71
C ALA A 44 3.60 12.58 5.85
N GLN A 45 3.06 13.76 5.54
CA GLN A 45 2.40 14.63 6.51
C GLN A 45 1.11 14.00 7.06
N LEU A 46 0.31 13.38 6.18
CA LEU A 46 -0.91 12.66 6.56
C LEU A 46 -0.58 11.42 7.40
N LEU A 47 0.48 10.70 7.04
CA LEU A 47 0.97 9.55 7.79
C LEU A 47 1.47 9.93 9.18
N SER A 48 2.29 10.99 9.29
CA SER A 48 2.79 11.50 10.57
C SER A 48 1.64 11.97 11.49
N THR A 49 0.63 12.64 10.91
CA THR A 49 -0.56 13.07 11.65
C THR A 49 -1.41 11.89 12.13
N ASN A 50 -1.51 10.82 11.34
CA ASN A 50 -2.25 9.61 11.72
C ASN A 50 -1.50 8.79 12.77
N LEU A 51 -0.20 8.52 12.59
CA LEU A 51 0.63 7.79 13.54
C LEU A 51 0.70 8.46 14.93
N GLY A 52 0.69 9.79 14.99
CA GLY A 52 0.62 10.53 16.26
C GLY A 52 -0.62 10.20 17.09
N ARG A 53 -1.78 10.02 16.45
CA ARG A 53 -3.06 9.71 17.13
C ARG A 53 -3.14 8.28 17.67
N ILE A 54 -2.27 7.40 17.19
CA ILE A 54 -2.22 5.98 17.51
C ILE A 54 -1.31 5.77 18.72
N ILE A 55 -0.14 6.41 18.73
CA ILE A 55 0.83 6.34 19.82
C ILE A 55 0.26 6.90 21.12
N GLU A 56 -0.66 7.86 21.03
CA GLU A 56 -1.33 8.46 22.18
C GLU A 56 -2.47 7.61 22.78
N ASN A 57 -2.84 6.46 22.19
CA ASN A 57 -4.02 5.72 22.63
C ASN A 57 -3.82 4.20 22.83
N PRO A 58 -3.53 3.74 24.06
CA PRO A 58 -3.27 2.33 24.38
C PRO A 58 -4.43 1.37 24.05
N ASP A 59 -5.68 1.85 24.02
CA ASP A 59 -6.85 1.03 23.66
C ASP A 59 -6.77 0.50 22.21
N LEU A 60 -6.09 1.23 21.32
CA LEU A 60 -5.97 0.85 19.91
C LEU A 60 -4.98 -0.31 19.70
N ALA A 61 -3.93 -0.37 20.52
CA ALA A 61 -2.99 -1.49 20.51
C ALA A 61 -3.71 -2.77 20.94
N GLU A 62 -4.50 -2.71 22.01
CA GLU A 62 -5.30 -3.84 22.49
C GLU A 62 -6.29 -4.33 21.44
N LEU A 63 -6.97 -3.42 20.72
CA LEU A 63 -7.92 -3.78 19.67
C LEU A 63 -7.27 -4.49 18.47
N ILE A 64 -6.05 -4.11 18.10
CA ILE A 64 -5.34 -4.70 16.95
C ILE A 64 -4.72 -6.05 17.32
N THR A 65 -4.32 -6.25 18.58
CA THR A 65 -3.73 -7.51 19.06
C THR A 65 -4.73 -8.49 19.65
N LYS A 66 -6.00 -8.10 19.77
CA LYS A 66 -7.04 -8.96 20.34
C LYS A 66 -7.39 -10.07 19.36
N ASP A 67 -7.06 -11.30 19.72
CA ASP A 67 -7.51 -12.48 19.00
C ASP A 67 -9.05 -12.58 19.04
N GLY A 68 -9.68 -12.45 17.88
CA GLY A 68 -11.13 -12.53 17.74
C GLY A 68 -11.65 -11.74 16.54
N ALA A 69 -12.69 -12.27 15.88
CA ALA A 69 -13.25 -11.72 14.66
C ALA A 69 -13.64 -10.22 14.79
N PRO A 70 -13.57 -9.45 13.68
CA PRO A 70 -13.98 -8.04 13.61
C PRO A 70 -15.40 -7.76 14.13
N ASP A 71 -16.25 -8.79 14.17
CA ASP A 71 -17.64 -8.73 14.64
C ASP A 71 -17.79 -8.47 16.13
N SER A 72 -16.72 -8.64 16.91
CA SER A 72 -16.69 -8.26 18.32
C SER A 72 -16.44 -6.75 18.54
N TRP A 73 -16.01 -6.02 17.51
CA TRP A 73 -15.72 -4.60 17.61
C TRP A 73 -16.99 -3.75 17.47
N THR A 74 -17.16 -2.83 18.41
CA THR A 74 -18.16 -1.78 18.31
C THR A 74 -17.88 -0.90 17.09
N ARG A 75 -18.91 -0.22 16.57
CA ARG A 75 -18.78 0.67 15.41
C ARG A 75 -17.68 1.74 15.59
N PRO A 76 -17.50 2.38 16.76
CA PRO A 76 -16.37 3.28 17.00
C PRO A 76 -15.01 2.61 16.94
N GLU A 77 -14.85 1.41 17.50
CA GLU A 77 -13.59 0.65 17.47
C GLU A 77 -13.20 0.27 16.04
N ARG A 78 -14.17 -0.25 15.26
CA ARG A 78 -13.96 -0.58 13.85
C ARG A 78 -13.52 0.63 13.03
N LEU A 79 -14.12 1.80 13.26
CA LEU A 79 -13.72 3.04 12.60
C LEU A 79 -12.28 3.46 12.96
N ARG A 80 -11.89 3.31 14.24
CA ARG A 80 -10.55 3.65 14.72
C ARG A 80 -9.49 2.73 14.11
N VAL A 81 -9.72 1.42 14.17
CA VAL A 81 -8.82 0.41 13.57
C VAL A 81 -8.74 0.59 12.06
N SER A 82 -9.88 0.82 11.38
CA SER A 82 -9.89 1.05 9.93
C SER A 82 -9.08 2.28 9.52
N ASN A 83 -9.16 3.38 10.27
CA ASN A 83 -8.36 4.57 9.98
C ASN A 83 -6.85 4.33 10.20
N PHE A 84 -6.50 3.59 11.26
CA PHE A 84 -5.11 3.16 11.51
C PHE A 84 -4.57 2.34 10.32
N LEU A 85 -5.28 1.27 9.97
CA LEU A 85 -4.87 0.35 8.91
C LEU A 85 -4.82 1.08 7.56
N SER A 86 -5.78 1.97 7.31
CA SER A 86 -5.80 2.78 6.09
C SER A 86 -4.52 3.62 5.94
N ALA A 87 -4.06 4.25 7.03
CA ALA A 87 -2.84 5.05 7.03
C ALA A 87 -1.58 4.21 6.80
N SER A 88 -1.47 3.07 7.49
CA SER A 88 -0.36 2.12 7.33
C SER A 88 -0.28 1.54 5.92
N PHE A 89 -1.40 1.09 5.36
CA PHE A 89 -1.45 0.53 4.01
C PHE A 89 -1.21 1.59 2.93
N ARG A 90 -1.62 2.84 3.15
CA ARG A 90 -1.29 3.95 2.26
C ARG A 90 0.21 4.25 2.25
N HIS A 91 0.89 4.09 3.37
CA HIS A 91 2.36 4.18 3.42
C HIS A 91 3.02 3.07 2.60
N TYR A 92 2.60 1.82 2.78
CA TYR A 92 3.10 0.68 2.00
C TYR A 92 2.86 0.85 0.50
N GLU A 93 1.68 1.36 0.10
CA GLU A 93 1.35 1.65 -1.30
C GLU A 93 2.32 2.66 -1.94
N VAL A 94 2.66 3.72 -1.22
CA VAL A 94 3.61 4.74 -1.69
C VAL A 94 5.00 4.14 -1.86
N LEU A 95 5.47 3.37 -0.89
CA LEU A 95 6.79 2.72 -0.96
C LEU A 95 6.85 1.67 -2.08
N HIS A 96 5.81 0.86 -2.24
CA HIS A 96 5.67 -0.07 -3.35
C HIS A 96 5.73 0.65 -4.71
N THR A 97 5.04 1.80 -4.79
CA THR A 97 5.08 2.64 -6.00
C THR A 97 6.48 3.18 -6.26
N HIS A 98 7.19 3.67 -5.24
CA HIS A 98 8.56 4.15 -5.38
C HIS A 98 9.55 3.06 -5.80
N ARG A 99 9.42 1.84 -5.25
CA ARG A 99 10.18 0.65 -5.68
C ARG A 99 9.96 0.38 -7.16
N ARG A 100 8.70 0.37 -7.61
CA ARG A 100 8.36 0.11 -9.03
C ARG A 100 8.96 1.14 -10.00
N PHE A 101 9.22 2.35 -9.51
CA PHE A 101 9.87 3.42 -10.28
C PHE A 101 11.39 3.51 -10.05
N GLY A 102 12.00 2.59 -9.32
CA GLY A 102 13.44 2.53 -9.06
C GLY A 102 13.97 3.67 -8.17
N VAL A 103 13.10 4.32 -7.39
CA VAL A 103 13.47 5.44 -6.50
C VAL A 103 13.82 4.96 -5.09
N PHE A 104 13.34 3.78 -4.71
CA PHE A 104 13.51 3.22 -3.37
C PHE A 104 14.50 2.05 -3.40
N GLU A 105 15.43 2.04 -2.46
CA GLU A 105 16.45 1.00 -2.33
C GLU A 105 15.82 -0.35 -1.95
N GLU A 106 16.24 -1.42 -2.62
CA GLU A 106 15.66 -2.76 -2.46
C GLU A 106 15.91 -3.32 -1.05
N GLU A 107 17.02 -2.95 -0.41
CA GLU A 107 17.34 -3.35 0.97
C GLU A 107 16.35 -2.78 1.99
N LEU A 108 15.92 -1.53 1.82
CA LEU A 108 14.90 -0.90 2.66
C LEU A 108 13.51 -1.47 2.40
N TRP A 109 13.27 -1.99 1.19
CA TRP A 109 12.01 -2.64 0.86
C TRP A 109 11.81 -3.94 1.64
N GLY A 110 12.86 -4.76 1.80
CA GLY A 110 12.74 -6.03 2.53
C GLY A 110 12.19 -5.88 3.95
N GLY A 111 12.66 -4.87 4.69
CA GLY A 111 12.13 -4.57 6.03
C GLY A 111 10.69 -4.05 6.03
N THR A 112 10.33 -3.25 5.01
CA THR A 112 8.97 -2.74 4.82
C THR A 112 8.00 -3.87 4.49
N GLU A 113 8.40 -4.75 3.57
CA GLU A 113 7.63 -5.92 3.16
C GLU A 113 7.42 -6.89 4.30
N ALA A 114 8.47 -7.18 5.08
CA ALA A 114 8.36 -8.04 6.26
C ALA A 114 7.28 -7.53 7.23
N ARG A 115 7.20 -6.21 7.44
CA ARG A 115 6.19 -5.62 8.33
C ARG A 115 4.77 -5.63 7.73
N LEU A 116 4.64 -5.48 6.41
CA LEU A 116 3.37 -5.67 5.72
C LEU A 116 2.89 -7.13 5.87
N ARG A 117 3.78 -8.09 5.64
CA ARG A 117 3.50 -9.54 5.77
C ARG A 117 3.07 -9.91 7.18
N ASP A 118 3.79 -9.41 8.20
CA ASP A 118 3.45 -9.56 9.63
C ASP A 118 2.06 -9.00 9.96
N SER A 119 1.70 -7.84 9.41
CA SER A 119 0.35 -7.29 9.60
C SER A 119 -0.75 -8.17 9.00
N LEU A 120 -0.45 -8.86 7.89
CA LEU A 120 -1.40 -9.72 7.18
C LEU A 120 -1.50 -11.13 7.76
N ASP A 121 -0.71 -11.49 8.78
CA ASP A 121 -0.87 -12.74 9.54
C ASP A 121 -2.19 -12.75 10.32
N SER A 122 -2.69 -11.58 10.74
CA SER A 122 -3.99 -11.44 11.40
C SER A 122 -5.16 -11.58 10.43
N ALA A 123 -6.03 -12.57 10.66
CA ALA A 123 -7.27 -12.76 9.92
C ALA A 123 -8.17 -11.51 9.93
N ALA A 124 -8.25 -10.80 11.07
CA ALA A 124 -9.03 -9.56 11.18
C ALA A 124 -8.51 -8.44 10.26
N ILE A 125 -7.20 -8.38 10.04
CA ILE A 125 -6.59 -7.41 9.10
C ILE A 125 -6.85 -7.84 7.65
N ARG A 126 -6.83 -9.15 7.34
CA ARG A 126 -7.19 -9.67 6.01
C ARG A 126 -8.66 -9.40 5.67
N ASP A 127 -9.57 -9.58 6.63
CA ASP A 127 -11.00 -9.23 6.47
C ASP A 127 -11.18 -7.74 6.19
N TRP A 128 -10.52 -6.88 6.99
CA TRP A 128 -10.54 -5.43 6.75
C TRP A 128 -9.95 -5.07 5.37
N TRP A 129 -8.90 -5.76 4.93
CA TRP A 129 -8.30 -5.55 3.63
C TRP A 129 -9.29 -5.86 2.50
N ALA A 130 -10.07 -6.94 2.61
CA ALA A 130 -11.07 -7.31 1.62
C ALA A 130 -12.12 -6.18 1.39
N ASP A 131 -12.52 -5.49 2.46
CA ASP A 131 -13.45 -4.36 2.39
C ASP A 131 -12.80 -3.05 1.88
N SER A 132 -11.51 -2.86 2.14
CA SER A 132 -10.82 -1.59 1.90
C SER A 132 -10.00 -1.52 0.60
N LYS A 133 -9.66 -2.66 -0.01
CA LYS A 133 -8.74 -2.73 -1.16
C LYS A 133 -9.16 -1.89 -2.37
N ALA A 134 -10.46 -1.59 -2.52
CA ALA A 134 -10.97 -0.72 -3.59
C ALA A 134 -10.41 0.72 -3.54
N PHE A 135 -9.87 1.17 -2.41
CA PHE A 135 -9.30 2.52 -2.25
C PHE A 135 -7.82 2.63 -2.66
N TYR A 136 -7.21 1.54 -3.12
CA TYR A 136 -5.79 1.45 -3.43
C TYR A 136 -5.54 1.20 -4.93
N ALA A 137 -4.35 1.55 -5.38
CA ALA A 137 -3.87 1.35 -6.74
C ALA A 137 -3.84 -0.15 -7.06
N LYS A 138 -4.34 -0.51 -8.25
CA LYS A 138 -4.48 -1.91 -8.69
C LYS A 138 -3.18 -2.73 -8.57
N SER A 139 -2.03 -2.11 -8.83
CA SER A 139 -0.73 -2.79 -8.71
C SER A 139 -0.38 -3.13 -7.27
N PHE A 140 -0.73 -2.26 -6.32
CA PHE A 140 -0.54 -2.55 -4.90
C PHE A 140 -1.58 -3.57 -4.42
N VAL A 141 -2.83 -3.48 -4.89
CA VAL A 141 -3.87 -4.47 -4.57
C VAL A 141 -3.45 -5.87 -4.99
N THR A 142 -2.96 -6.01 -6.23
CA THR A 142 -2.47 -7.32 -6.74
C THR A 142 -1.38 -7.88 -5.85
N TYR A 143 -0.41 -7.04 -5.48
CA TYR A 143 0.71 -7.43 -4.62
C TYR A 143 0.27 -7.88 -3.22
N VAL A 144 -0.68 -7.17 -2.59
CA VAL A 144 -1.19 -7.54 -1.26
C VAL A 144 -2.08 -8.78 -1.34
N ASP A 145 -2.92 -8.91 -2.37
CA ASP A 145 -3.78 -10.08 -2.57
C ASP A 145 -2.95 -11.37 -2.76
N GLU A 146 -1.76 -11.29 -3.38
CA GLU A 146 -0.80 -12.40 -3.45
C GLU A 146 -0.33 -12.84 -2.05
N ILE A 147 0.05 -11.89 -1.19
CA ILE A 147 0.48 -12.18 0.19
C ILE A 147 -0.68 -12.75 1.03
N VAL A 148 -1.89 -12.24 0.84
CA VAL A 148 -3.10 -12.75 1.51
C VAL A 148 -3.36 -14.22 1.11
N ALA A 149 -3.26 -14.54 -0.18
CA ALA A 149 -3.45 -15.90 -0.66
C ALA A 149 -2.39 -16.88 -0.11
N GLU A 150 -1.15 -16.42 0.08
CA GLU A 150 -0.10 -17.21 0.74
C GLU A 150 -0.49 -17.57 2.18
N TRP A 151 -1.01 -16.60 2.95
CA TRP A 151 -1.45 -16.84 4.33
C TRP A 151 -2.65 -17.78 4.42
N GLU A 152 -3.66 -17.59 3.56
CA GLU A 152 -4.84 -18.48 3.51
C GLU A 152 -4.44 -19.93 3.18
N ALA A 153 -3.44 -20.12 2.30
CA ALA A 153 -2.91 -21.43 1.98
C ALA A 153 -2.18 -22.08 3.18
N ILE A 154 -1.40 -21.30 3.93
CA ILE A 154 -0.70 -21.77 5.15
C ILE A 154 -1.71 -22.22 6.20
N GLU A 155 -2.76 -21.43 6.44
CA GLU A 155 -3.82 -21.76 7.40
C GLU A 155 -4.60 -23.01 7.00
N ALA A 156 -4.92 -23.15 5.70
CA ALA A 156 -5.59 -24.35 5.19
C ALA A 156 -4.77 -25.62 5.43
N ILE A 157 -3.45 -25.57 5.22
CA ILE A 157 -2.55 -26.69 5.46
C ILE A 157 -2.45 -27.00 6.97
N ALA A 158 -2.35 -25.97 7.82
CA ALA A 158 -2.27 -26.14 9.27
C ALA A 158 -3.57 -26.76 9.85
N GLY A 159 -4.74 -26.30 9.40
CA GLY A 159 -6.03 -26.84 9.83
C GLY A 159 -6.30 -28.28 9.37
N MET A 160 -5.72 -28.70 8.25
CA MET A 160 -5.76 -30.09 7.79
C MET A 160 -4.89 -31.05 8.64
N GLY A 161 -3.86 -30.54 9.32
CA GLY A 161 -3.00 -31.33 10.19
C GLY A 161 -3.62 -31.66 11.55
N ASP A 162 -4.44 -30.76 12.10
CA ASP A 162 -5.05 -30.89 13.43
C ASP A 162 -6.24 -31.88 13.44
N SER A 163 -6.89 -32.08 12.29
CA SER A 163 -8.05 -32.97 12.14
C SER A 163 -7.70 -34.47 12.01
N GLY A 164 -6.41 -34.84 11.99
CA GLY A 164 -5.93 -36.22 11.83
C GLY A 164 -5.49 -36.96 13.11
N GLY A 165 -5.40 -36.29 14.26
CA GLY A 165 -4.72 -36.82 15.46
C GLY A 165 -5.59 -37.37 16.60
N GLY A 166 -6.91 -37.14 16.60
CA GLY A 166 -7.76 -37.34 17.79
C GLY A 166 -8.40 -38.73 17.98
N GLY A 167 -8.09 -39.73 17.15
CA GLY A 167 -8.92 -40.94 17.03
C GLY A 167 -8.46 -42.25 17.70
N LEU A 168 -7.28 -42.33 18.32
CA LEU A 168 -6.65 -43.65 18.60
C LEU A 168 -6.25 -43.97 20.06
N LEU A 169 -6.80 -43.30 21.08
CA LEU A 169 -6.41 -43.58 22.48
C LEU A 169 -7.54 -43.87 23.49
N SER A 170 -8.75 -44.27 23.07
CA SER A 170 -9.83 -44.61 24.03
C SER A 170 -10.26 -46.08 24.06
N ALA A 171 -9.35 -47.03 23.81
CA ALA A 171 -9.69 -48.45 23.92
C ALA A 171 -8.53 -49.31 24.40
N ASN A 172 -8.10 -49.16 25.67
CA ASN A 172 -7.80 -50.32 26.52
C ASN A 172 -7.55 -49.94 27.99
N SER A 173 -8.57 -50.05 28.84
CA SER A 173 -8.35 -50.37 30.27
C SER A 173 -9.64 -50.92 30.86
N THR A 174 -9.96 -52.16 30.52
CA THR A 174 -10.83 -52.99 31.34
C THR A 174 -10.28 -54.41 31.28
N GLY A 175 -9.65 -54.82 32.38
CA GLY A 175 -8.97 -56.11 32.56
C GLY A 175 -8.14 -56.08 33.82
#